data_AF-K1S8T6-F1
#
_entry.id   AF-K1S8T6-F1
#
_cell.length_a   1.000
_cell.length_b   1.000
_cell.length_c   1.000
_cell.angle_alpha   90.00
_cell.angle_beta   90.00
_cell.angle_gamma   90.00
#
_symmetry.space_group_name_H-M   'P 1'
#
loop_
_entity.id
_entity.type
_entity.pdbx_description
1 polymer ?
#
loop_
_entity_poly.entity_id
_entity_poly.type
_entity_poly.pdbx_seq_one_letter_code
_entity_poly.pdbx_strand_id
1 'polypeptide(L)'
;MKEPSGNGYVPIIAQAIEEMKAEWGDTFSLEQINLAELERRTGISRGKLRRLKKNGFQDSRRNGDSGKHKITKLTGYSGIIDTLLKQGVSNSTVILNRLQESGFEGKLTIVKDYIAAHKYLLPAKRQQVAPQGNRGRRYSSDPGETYQMDWGFTDVLDHD
;
A
#
# COMPACT_ATOMS: atom_id res chain seq x y z
N MET A 1 -19.95 -10.37 -0.36
CA MET A 1 -20.58 -9.18 -0.96
C MET A 1 -19.92 -7.95 -0.36
N LYS A 2 -19.47 -7.02 -1.20
CA LYS A 2 -18.70 -5.84 -0.74
C LYS A 2 -19.70 -4.71 -0.53
N GLU A 3 -19.91 -4.33 0.74
CA GLU A 3 -20.68 -3.15 1.15
C GLU A 3 -20.22 -1.94 0.32
N PRO A 4 -21.10 -1.25 -0.42
CA PRO A 4 -20.73 -0.02 -1.09
C PRO A 4 -20.63 1.07 -0.02
N SER A 5 -19.42 1.28 0.47
CA SER A 5 -19.03 2.41 1.32
C SER A 5 -19.14 3.72 0.52
N GLY A 6 -20.35 4.26 0.44
CA GLY A 6 -20.67 5.54 -0.18
C GLY A 6 -21.97 6.07 0.41
N ASN A 7 -21.86 6.87 1.49
CA ASN A 7 -22.94 7.61 2.15
C ASN A 7 -24.38 7.17 1.80
N GLY A 8 -24.91 6.17 2.52
CA GLY A 8 -26.22 5.54 2.30
C GLY A 8 -27.47 6.43 2.43
N TYR A 9 -27.31 7.75 2.39
CA TYR A 9 -28.40 8.72 2.46
C TYR A 9 -29.10 8.95 1.12
N VAL A 10 -28.43 8.72 -0.02
CA VAL A 10 -29.04 8.90 -1.36
C VAL A 10 -30.28 8.03 -1.57
N PRO A 11 -30.26 6.71 -1.29
CA PRO A 11 -31.46 5.89 -1.41
C PRO A 11 -32.55 6.28 -0.40
N ILE A 12 -32.18 6.68 0.83
CA ILE A 12 -33.13 7.13 1.86
C ILE A 12 -33.84 8.42 1.43
N ILE A 13 -33.10 9.37 0.84
CA ILE A 13 -33.68 10.61 0.31
C ILE A 13 -34.56 10.31 -0.91
N ALA A 14 -34.12 9.43 -1.82
CA ALA A 14 -34.90 9.06 -2.99
C ALA A 14 -36.25 8.42 -2.59
N GLN A 15 -36.22 7.48 -1.65
CA GLN A 15 -37.42 6.85 -1.11
C GLN A 15 -38.36 7.88 -0.45
N ALA A 16 -37.83 8.76 0.41
CA ALA A 16 -38.64 9.79 1.06
C ALA A 16 -39.25 10.79 0.05
N ILE A 17 -38.55 11.08 -1.04
CA ILE A 17 -39.07 11.93 -2.14
C ILE A 17 -40.21 11.21 -2.88
N GLU A 18 -40.09 9.91 -3.13
CA GLU A 18 -41.16 9.11 -3.75
C GLU A 18 -42.41 9.02 -2.87
N GLU A 19 -42.24 8.81 -1.56
CA GLU A 19 -43.34 8.83 -0.59
C GLU A 19 -44.05 10.19 -0.56
N MET A 20 -43.29 11.29 -0.55
CA MET A 20 -43.86 12.64 -0.61
C MET A 20 -44.59 12.90 -1.93
N LYS A 21 -44.08 12.39 -3.05
CA LYS A 21 -44.74 12.48 -4.34
C LYS A 21 -46.05 11.69 -4.37
N ALA A 22 -46.09 10.51 -3.75
CA ALA A 22 -47.30 9.70 -3.65
C ALA A 22 -48.39 10.37 -2.80
N GLU A 23 -48.00 11.06 -1.73
CA GLU A 23 -48.94 11.76 -0.84
C GLU A 23 -49.45 13.10 -1.42
N TRP A 24 -48.62 13.85 -2.15
CA TRP A 24 -48.92 15.22 -2.60
C TRP A 24 -49.38 15.30 -4.07
N GLY A 25 -49.29 14.18 -4.80
CA GLY A 25 -49.78 14.05 -6.17
C GLY A 25 -49.22 15.12 -7.12
N ASP A 26 -50.12 15.74 -7.89
CA ASP A 26 -49.80 16.67 -9.00
C ASP A 26 -49.22 18.03 -8.57
N THR A 27 -49.21 18.34 -7.26
CA THR A 27 -48.64 19.59 -6.73
C THR A 27 -47.14 19.48 -6.41
N PHE A 28 -46.55 18.33 -6.67
CA PHE A 28 -45.17 18.03 -6.28
C PHE A 28 -44.14 18.63 -7.26
N SER A 29 -43.42 19.66 -6.80
CA SER A 29 -42.27 20.23 -7.50
C SER A 29 -40.99 19.98 -6.74
N LEU A 30 -39.98 19.38 -7.39
CA LEU A 30 -38.65 19.15 -6.81
C LEU A 30 -37.96 20.46 -6.36
N GLU A 31 -38.31 21.58 -7.00
CA GLU A 31 -37.83 22.92 -6.66
C GLU A 31 -38.47 23.50 -5.39
N GLN A 32 -39.67 23.05 -5.02
CA GLN A 32 -40.44 23.55 -3.88
C GLN A 32 -40.63 22.50 -2.77
N ILE A 33 -39.76 21.48 -2.71
CA ILE A 33 -39.81 20.47 -1.64
C ILE A 33 -39.68 21.12 -0.26
N ASN A 34 -40.57 20.75 0.65
CA ASN A 34 -40.50 21.12 2.06
C ASN A 34 -39.31 20.40 2.74
N LEU A 35 -38.23 21.16 2.97
CA LEU A 35 -37.00 20.66 3.59
C LEU A 35 -37.17 20.24 5.05
N ALA A 36 -38.16 20.78 5.76
CA ALA A 36 -38.42 20.41 7.16
C ALA A 36 -39.09 19.05 7.26
N GLU A 37 -39.99 18.74 6.33
CA GLU A 37 -40.63 17.43 6.26
C GLU A 37 -39.64 16.36 5.80
N LEU A 38 -38.79 16.69 4.84
CA LEU A 38 -37.73 15.80 4.38
C LEU A 38 -36.70 15.51 5.50
N GLU A 39 -36.39 16.48 6.37
CA GLU A 39 -35.54 16.26 7.56
C GLU A 39 -36.19 15.28 8.56
N ARG A 40 -37.51 15.38 8.79
CA ARG A 40 -38.23 14.46 9.69
C ARG A 40 -38.23 13.03 9.17
N ARG A 41 -38.43 12.84 7.86
CA ARG A 41 -38.48 11.50 7.24
C ARG A 41 -37.12 10.85 7.09
N THR A 42 -36.10 11.63 6.71
CA THR A 42 -34.75 11.10 6.42
C THR A 42 -33.79 11.18 7.61
N GLY A 43 -34.10 11.97 8.63
CA GLY A 43 -33.18 12.27 9.75
C GLY A 43 -31.98 13.13 9.36
N ILE A 44 -31.97 13.71 8.14
CA ILE A 44 -30.85 14.48 7.61
C ILE A 44 -31.04 15.96 7.88
N SER A 45 -30.01 16.61 8.42
CA SER A 45 -30.09 18.03 8.76
C SER A 45 -30.49 18.91 7.58
N ARG A 46 -31.34 19.91 7.83
CA ARG A 46 -31.78 20.89 6.82
C ARG A 46 -30.64 21.58 6.09
N GLY A 47 -29.51 21.85 6.76
CA GLY A 47 -28.33 22.43 6.14
C GLY A 47 -27.73 21.54 5.05
N LYS A 48 -27.71 20.22 5.28
CA LYS A 48 -27.23 19.23 4.32
C LYS A 48 -28.23 19.03 3.18
N LEU A 49 -29.53 18.99 3.47
CA LEU A 49 -30.58 18.92 2.44
C LEU A 49 -30.58 20.16 1.52
N ARG A 50 -30.36 21.38 2.07
CA ARG A 50 -30.22 22.61 1.27
C ARG A 50 -29.04 22.53 0.29
N ARG A 51 -27.91 21.96 0.72
CA ARG A 51 -26.74 21.74 -0.14
C ARG A 51 -27.01 20.72 -1.23
N LEU A 52 -27.70 19.63 -0.90
CA LEU A 52 -28.07 18.58 -1.85
C LEU A 52 -29.10 19.07 -2.87
N LYS A 53 -30.06 19.91 -2.45
CA LYS A 53 -31.05 20.54 -3.34
C LYS A 53 -30.38 21.33 -4.47
N LYS A 54 -29.27 22.04 -4.18
CA LYS A 54 -28.48 22.76 -5.21
C LYS A 54 -27.91 21.84 -6.29
N ASN A 55 -27.66 20.58 -5.95
CA ASN A 55 -27.14 19.54 -6.85
C ASN A 55 -28.25 18.58 -7.32
N GLY A 56 -29.53 18.97 -7.21
CA GLY A 56 -30.66 18.13 -7.62
C GLY A 56 -30.81 16.83 -6.81
N PHE A 57 -30.38 16.83 -5.54
CA PHE A 57 -30.30 15.65 -4.67
C PHE A 57 -29.39 14.51 -5.19
N GLN A 58 -28.54 14.80 -6.17
CA GLN A 58 -27.53 13.87 -6.65
C GLN A 58 -26.25 13.99 -5.82
N ASP A 59 -25.63 12.84 -5.50
CA ASP A 59 -24.33 12.84 -4.84
C ASP A 59 -23.24 13.24 -5.84
N SER A 60 -22.83 14.51 -5.78
CA SER A 60 -21.74 15.05 -6.59
C SER A 60 -20.40 14.36 -6.32
N ARG A 61 -20.28 13.52 -5.27
CA ARG A 61 -19.08 12.71 -5.02
C ARG A 61 -19.00 11.45 -5.90
N ARG A 62 -20.10 11.02 -6.52
CA ARG A 62 -20.12 9.82 -7.38
C ARG A 62 -19.39 10.05 -8.70
N ASN A 63 -19.38 11.29 -9.19
CA ASN A 63 -18.70 11.65 -10.44
C ASN A 63 -17.27 12.11 -10.17
N GLY A 64 -16.42 11.16 -9.76
CA GLY A 64 -15.06 11.08 -10.26
C GLY A 64 -14.09 12.25 -10.03
N ASP A 65 -14.37 13.21 -9.16
CA ASP A 65 -13.29 14.03 -8.60
C ASP A 65 -12.63 13.22 -7.48
N SER A 66 -12.04 12.08 -7.86
CA SER A 66 -10.85 11.58 -7.20
C SER A 66 -9.84 12.71 -7.32
N GLY A 67 -9.88 13.63 -6.35
CA GLY A 67 -9.33 14.97 -6.44
C GLY A 67 -8.02 14.94 -7.20
N LYS A 68 -8.01 15.59 -8.37
CA LYS A 68 -6.92 15.60 -9.36
C LYS A 68 -5.60 15.34 -8.64
N HIS A 69 -5.01 14.15 -8.86
CA HIS A 69 -3.75 13.78 -8.23
C HIS A 69 -2.81 14.98 -8.38
N LYS A 70 -2.35 15.55 -7.26
CA LYS A 70 -1.46 16.71 -7.28
C LYS A 70 -0.29 16.32 -8.17
N ILE A 71 -0.19 16.92 -9.35
CA ILE A 71 0.91 16.72 -10.27
C ILE A 71 2.14 17.24 -9.54
N THR A 72 2.90 16.34 -8.92
CA THR A 72 4.13 16.69 -8.24
C THR A 72 5.22 16.85 -9.29
N LYS A 73 6.22 17.69 -9.00
CA LYS A 73 7.42 17.87 -9.86
C LYS A 73 8.13 16.55 -10.19
N LEU A 74 7.89 15.51 -9.39
CA LEU A 74 8.48 14.18 -9.53
C LEU A 74 7.73 13.27 -10.52
N THR A 75 6.49 13.59 -10.91
CA THR A 75 5.67 12.73 -11.77
C THR A 75 6.36 12.38 -13.08
N GLY A 76 7.05 13.33 -13.72
CA GLY A 76 7.82 13.11 -14.95
C GLY A 76 9.09 12.27 -14.78
N TYR A 77 9.59 12.11 -13.55
CA TYR A 77 10.82 11.38 -13.25
C TYR A 77 10.59 10.03 -12.56
N SER A 78 9.33 9.69 -12.26
CA SER A 78 8.93 8.44 -11.60
C SER A 78 9.51 7.20 -12.27
N GLY A 79 9.48 7.11 -13.60
CA GLY A 79 10.03 5.96 -14.34
C GLY A 79 11.54 5.75 -14.14
N ILE A 80 12.31 6.84 -14.02
CA ILE A 80 13.75 6.76 -13.76
C ILE A 80 13.98 6.26 -12.32
N ILE A 81 13.21 6.76 -11.36
CA ILE A 81 13.35 6.33 -9.96
C ILE A 81 12.94 4.87 -9.81
N ASP A 82 11.86 4.45 -10.45
CA ASP A 82 11.36 3.09 -10.37
C ASP A 82 12.33 2.07 -10.95
N THR A 83 13.01 2.41 -12.05
CA THR A 83 14.06 1.55 -12.63
C THR A 83 15.26 1.42 -11.69
N LEU A 84 15.71 2.51 -11.06
CA LEU A 84 16.78 2.50 -10.07
C LEU A 84 16.41 1.70 -8.81
N LEU A 85 15.17 1.82 -8.34
CA LEU A 85 14.66 1.08 -7.19
C LEU A 85 14.60 -0.43 -7.49
N LYS A 86 14.13 -0.82 -8.67
CA LYS A 86 14.11 -2.22 -9.12
C LYS A 86 15.53 -2.81 -9.24
N GLN A 87 16.52 -1.99 -9.58
CA GLN A 87 17.94 -2.37 -9.58
C GLN A 87 18.54 -2.50 -8.17
N GLY A 88 17.80 -2.11 -7.12
CA GLY A 88 18.25 -2.19 -5.73
C GLY A 88 19.00 -0.95 -5.22
N VAL A 89 19.00 0.14 -5.98
CA VAL A 89 19.61 1.41 -5.54
C VAL A 89 18.63 2.13 -4.61
N SER A 90 18.80 2.00 -3.30
CA SER A 90 17.95 2.66 -2.30
C SER A 90 18.50 4.00 -1.80
N ASN A 91 19.71 4.39 -2.23
CA ASN A 91 20.36 5.59 -1.72
C ASN A 91 19.76 6.86 -2.36
N SER A 92 19.11 7.68 -1.53
CA SER A 92 18.46 8.91 -1.97
C SER A 92 19.39 9.95 -2.60
N THR A 93 20.67 10.02 -2.20
CA THR A 93 21.61 10.99 -2.80
C THR A 93 22.04 10.58 -4.20
N VAL A 94 22.27 9.27 -4.40
CA VAL A 94 22.60 8.71 -5.72
C VAL A 94 21.44 8.90 -6.69
N ILE A 95 20.21 8.63 -6.25
CA ILE A 95 19.01 8.87 -7.05
C ILE A 95 18.87 10.36 -7.38
N LEU A 96 19.09 11.26 -6.41
CA LEU A 96 19.01 12.70 -6.66
C LEU A 96 20.02 13.18 -7.71
N ASN A 97 21.27 12.72 -7.64
CA ASN A 97 22.29 13.09 -8.63
C ASN A 97 21.89 12.62 -10.04
N ARG A 98 21.40 11.39 -10.15
CA ARG A 98 20.89 10.83 -11.41
C ARG A 98 19.70 11.62 -11.96
N LEU A 99 18.83 12.09 -11.08
CA LEU A 99 17.71 12.95 -11.44
C LEU A 99 18.19 14.34 -11.90
N GLN A 100 19.19 14.92 -11.25
CA GLN A 100 19.77 16.20 -11.63
C GLN A 100 20.44 16.15 -13.01
N GLU A 101 21.12 15.04 -13.35
CA GLU A 101 21.64 14.79 -14.70
C GLU A 101 20.52 14.82 -15.76
N SER A 102 19.31 14.37 -15.41
CA SER A 102 18.13 14.43 -16.28
C SER A 102 17.36 15.76 -16.23
N GLY A 103 17.86 16.77 -15.50
CA GLY A 103 17.25 18.10 -15.41
C GLY A 103 16.29 18.32 -14.23
N PHE A 104 16.34 17.48 -13.19
CA PHE A 104 15.47 17.62 -12.02
C PHE A 104 15.98 18.70 -11.03
N GLU A 105 15.19 19.75 -10.83
CA GLU A 105 15.49 20.86 -9.89
C GLU A 105 14.96 20.64 -8.46
N GLY A 106 14.46 19.44 -8.15
CA GLY A 106 13.85 19.18 -6.85
C GLY A 106 14.87 18.94 -5.72
N LYS A 107 14.35 18.90 -4.49
CA LYS A 107 15.16 18.68 -3.28
C LYS A 107 15.17 17.20 -2.88
N LEU A 108 16.20 16.82 -2.11
CA LEU A 108 16.39 15.46 -1.58
C LEU A 108 15.17 14.93 -0.79
N THR A 109 14.45 15.80 -0.08
CA THR A 109 13.27 15.42 0.71
C THR A 109 12.18 14.78 -0.14
N ILE A 110 11.93 15.33 -1.33
CA ILE A 110 10.92 14.82 -2.27
C ILE A 110 11.28 13.40 -2.72
N VAL A 111 12.57 13.14 -2.96
CA VAL A 111 13.08 11.83 -3.34
C VAL A 111 12.95 10.84 -2.18
N LYS A 112 13.25 11.26 -0.93
CA LYS A 112 13.08 10.42 0.26
C LYS A 112 11.63 10.01 0.49
N ASP A 113 10.70 10.96 0.38
CA ASP A 113 9.27 10.69 0.53
C ASP A 113 8.78 9.71 -0.54
N TYR A 114 9.26 9.87 -1.78
CA TYR A 114 8.94 8.94 -2.86
C TYR A 114 9.47 7.53 -2.60
N ILE A 115 10.74 7.39 -2.20
CA ILE A 115 11.34 6.09 -1.86
C ILE A 115 10.57 5.45 -0.71
N ALA A 116 10.16 6.23 0.30
CA ALA A 116 9.39 5.73 1.43
C ALA A 116 8.02 5.17 1.01
N ALA A 117 7.33 5.84 0.08
CA ALA A 117 6.08 5.37 -0.49
C ALA A 117 6.25 4.15 -1.43
N HIS A 118 7.40 4.04 -2.10
CA HIS A 118 7.68 3.01 -3.12
C HIS A 118 8.65 1.92 -2.67
N LYS A 119 8.78 1.69 -1.36
CA LYS A 119 9.66 0.64 -0.80
C LYS A 119 9.37 -0.76 -1.36
N TYR A 120 8.14 -1.00 -1.81
CA TYR A 120 7.73 -2.28 -2.41
C TYR A 120 8.45 -2.59 -3.74
N LEU A 121 9.04 -1.60 -4.41
CA LEU A 121 9.82 -1.81 -5.63
C LEU A 121 11.23 -2.34 -5.36
N LEU A 122 11.72 -2.20 -4.13
CA LEU A 122 13.07 -2.66 -3.78
C LEU A 122 13.11 -4.19 -3.74
N PRO A 123 14.13 -4.81 -4.34
CA PRO A 123 14.32 -6.24 -4.22
C PRO A 123 14.51 -6.63 -2.75
N ALA A 124 14.02 -7.81 -2.38
CA ALA A 124 14.20 -8.34 -1.05
C ALA A 124 15.68 -8.34 -0.68
N LYS A 125 16.00 -7.83 0.50
CA LYS A 125 17.38 -7.83 1.00
C LYS A 125 17.85 -9.27 1.06
N ARG A 126 18.89 -9.63 0.29
CA ARG A 126 19.48 -10.96 0.33
C ARG A 126 19.89 -11.24 1.77
N GLN A 127 19.21 -12.17 2.42
CA GLN A 127 19.70 -12.74 3.67
C GLN A 127 20.94 -13.54 3.32
N GLN A 128 22.09 -13.07 3.78
CA GLN A 128 23.27 -13.93 3.89
C GLN A 128 22.82 -15.13 4.73
N VAL A 129 23.03 -16.33 4.18
CA VAL A 129 22.60 -17.64 4.70
C VAL A 129 22.42 -17.60 6.22
N ALA A 130 21.24 -18.02 6.70
CA ALA A 130 20.95 -18.07 8.13
C ALA A 130 22.13 -18.74 8.87
N PRO A 131 22.58 -18.20 10.02
CA PRO A 131 23.74 -18.72 10.72
C PRO A 131 23.51 -20.22 10.97
N GLN A 132 24.34 -21.05 10.35
CA GLN A 132 24.12 -22.50 10.23
C GLN A 132 24.28 -23.25 11.57
N GLY A 133 24.45 -22.52 12.67
CA GLY A 133 24.82 -23.07 13.97
C GLY A 133 26.24 -23.64 13.98
N ASN A 134 26.67 -24.10 15.15
CA ASN A 134 27.96 -24.77 15.28
C ASN A 134 27.88 -26.18 14.67
N ARG A 135 28.59 -26.40 13.54
CA ARG A 135 28.71 -27.72 12.88
C ARG A 135 29.67 -28.69 13.58
N GLY A 136 30.41 -28.23 14.60
CA GLY A 136 31.34 -29.06 15.36
C GLY A 136 30.78 -29.45 16.72
N ARG A 137 30.35 -30.71 16.87
CA ARG A 137 30.15 -31.31 18.19
C ARG A 137 31.47 -31.94 18.62
N ARG A 138 32.08 -31.40 19.66
CA ARG A 138 33.30 -31.97 20.25
C ARG A 138 32.88 -33.02 21.27
N TYR A 139 33.37 -34.23 21.09
CA TYR A 139 33.28 -35.30 22.06
C TYR A 139 34.62 -35.33 22.81
N SER A 140 34.57 -35.44 24.14
CA SER A 140 35.74 -35.66 24.98
C SER A 140 35.61 -37.07 25.53
N SER A 141 36.69 -37.85 25.44
CA SER A 141 36.81 -39.17 26.07
C SER A 141 37.96 -39.12 27.05
N ASP A 142 37.84 -39.84 28.16
CA ASP A 142 38.90 -39.93 29.16
C ASP A 142 40.08 -40.78 28.65
N PRO A 143 41.29 -40.61 29.22
CA PRO A 143 42.45 -41.40 28.83
C PRO A 143 42.18 -42.91 28.96
N GLY A 144 42.32 -43.64 27.86
CA GLY A 144 42.06 -45.10 27.80
C GLY A 144 40.65 -45.51 27.40
N GLU A 145 39.70 -44.58 27.21
CA GLU A 145 38.36 -44.92 26.70
C GLU A 145 38.35 -45.14 25.18
N THR A 146 39.28 -44.52 24.45
CA THR A 146 39.44 -44.71 23.00
C THR A 146 40.77 -45.39 22.71
N TYR A 147 40.71 -46.51 21.99
CA TYR A 147 41.88 -47.26 21.55
C TYR A 147 42.08 -47.05 20.06
N GLN A 148 43.28 -46.64 19.67
CA GLN A 148 43.68 -46.58 18.27
C GLN A 148 44.41 -47.88 17.93
N MET A 149 43.89 -48.62 16.95
CA MET A 149 44.55 -49.79 16.40
C MET A 149 45.14 -49.41 15.05
N ASP A 150 46.47 -49.33 14.99
CA ASP A 150 47.18 -49.06 13.75
C ASP A 150 47.56 -50.37 13.07
N TRP A 151 47.55 -50.38 11.74
CA TRP A 151 48.06 -51.47 10.92
C TRP A 151 49.37 -51.02 10.28
N GLY A 152 50.40 -51.85 10.36
CA GLY A 152 51.69 -51.60 9.74
C GLY A 152 52.10 -52.77 8.84
N PHE A 153 52.77 -52.46 7.73
CA PHE A 153 53.45 -53.47 6.93
C PHE A 153 54.80 -53.79 7.58
N THR A 154 55.19 -55.06 7.53
CA THR A 154 56.52 -55.51 7.96
C THR A 154 57.16 -56.23 6.79
N ASP A 155 58.38 -55.83 6.45
CA ASP A 155 59.17 -56.51 5.43
C ASP A 155 59.72 -57.81 6.02
N VAL A 156 59.46 -58.92 5.35
CA VAL A 156 59.98 -60.24 5.71
C VAL A 156 61.14 -60.55 4.77
N LEU A 157 62.32 -60.80 5.34
CA LEU A 157 63.48 -61.27 4.58
C LEU A 157 63.36 -62.79 4.43
N ASP A 158 63.21 -63.24 3.18
CA ASP A 158 63.29 -64.66 2.83
C ASP A 158 64.77 -65.03 2.65
N HIS A 159 65.20 -66.09 3.33
CA HIS A 159 66.55 -66.62 3.21
C HIS A 159 66.49 -67.99 2.52
N ASP A 160 66.85 -68.01 1.24
CA ASP A 160 67.08 -69.23 0.45
C ASP A 160 68.35 -69.98 0.89
#